data_AF-A0A919VWD8-F1
#
_entry.id   AF-A0A919VWD8-F1
#
_cell.length_a   1.000
_cell.length_b   1.000
_cell.length_c   1.000
_cell.angle_alpha   90.00
_cell.angle_beta   90.00
_cell.angle_gamma   90.00
#
_symmetry.space_group_name_H-M   'P 1'
#
loop_
_entity.id
_entity.type
_entity.pdbx_description
1 polymer ?
#
loop_
_entity_poly.entity_id
_entity_poly.type
_entity_poly.pdbx_seq_one_letter_code
_entity_poly.pdbx_strand_id
1 'polypeptide(L)'
;MLKRRLAFVLVSMLAAGGFGAAPAAAHGAGPTGPTAGPCAYTPTPDEPAARPVSLPRDPRRTPSRGTVTVLLRTNLGPIPLVLDRAQAPCTVQSFVHLTRQRFYDRTICHRLTTYPTLLVLQCGDPTGTGEGGPGYRYADELPTGLPPAPTDPTGERKVYARGVLAMANAGPDTNGSQFFLVYGNSALRPNYTIFGSVAPRGLTTLDRVAAAGVTPTPEDPAPLDGPPALRTVIKKATVTH
;
A
#
# COMPACT_ATOMS: atom_id res chain seq x y z
N MET A 1 26.58 -7.84 -88.95
CA MET A 1 27.14 -9.17 -88.61
C MET A 1 27.76 -9.02 -87.22
N LEU A 2 27.15 -9.48 -86.13
CA LEU A 2 27.28 -10.84 -85.57
C LEU A 2 26.14 -11.07 -84.54
N LYS A 3 25.78 -12.34 -84.34
CA LYS A 3 24.52 -12.87 -83.80
C LYS A 3 24.47 -13.01 -82.25
N ARG A 4 23.24 -12.86 -81.70
CA ARG A 4 22.53 -13.60 -80.61
C ARG A 4 23.24 -13.73 -79.24
N ARG A 5 22.58 -13.66 -78.07
CA ARG A 5 21.41 -14.41 -77.58
C ARG A 5 20.80 -13.74 -76.33
N LEU A 6 19.49 -13.98 -76.15
CA LEU A 6 18.67 -13.66 -74.97
C LEU A 6 19.18 -14.30 -73.67
N ALA A 7 18.91 -13.62 -72.55
CA ALA A 7 18.68 -14.25 -71.25
C ALA A 7 17.48 -13.57 -70.57
N PHE A 8 16.44 -14.36 -70.31
CA PHE A 8 15.27 -14.02 -69.50
C PHE A 8 15.66 -14.11 -68.01
N VAL A 9 15.28 -13.12 -67.21
CA VAL A 9 15.21 -13.25 -65.74
C VAL A 9 13.80 -12.89 -65.30
N LEU A 10 13.08 -13.90 -64.84
CA LEU A 10 11.76 -13.81 -64.23
C LEU A 10 11.95 -13.33 -62.78
N VAL A 11 11.35 -12.19 -62.41
CA VAL A 11 11.23 -11.76 -61.02
C VAL A 11 9.78 -11.90 -60.61
N SER A 12 9.50 -12.86 -59.73
CA SER A 12 8.22 -13.04 -59.06
C SER A 12 8.39 -12.69 -57.59
N MET A 13 7.68 -11.67 -57.09
CA MET A 13 7.45 -11.53 -55.65
C MET A 13 6.11 -10.84 -55.31
N LEU A 14 5.32 -11.66 -54.62
CA LEU A 14 4.10 -11.50 -53.81
C LEU A 14 3.51 -10.11 -53.56
N ALA A 15 2.19 -10.06 -53.77
CA ALA A 15 1.27 -9.08 -53.21
C ALA A 15 1.16 -9.23 -51.68
N ALA A 16 1.35 -8.12 -50.95
CA ALA A 16 1.01 -8.03 -49.53
C ALA A 16 -0.39 -7.41 -49.38
N GLY A 17 -1.35 -8.21 -48.93
CA GLY A 17 -2.67 -7.76 -48.54
C GLY A 17 -2.60 -6.92 -47.26
N GLY A 18 -3.13 -5.71 -47.29
CA GLY A 18 -3.30 -4.87 -46.11
C GLY A 18 -4.46 -5.39 -45.25
N PHE A 19 -4.13 -5.95 -44.09
CA PHE A 19 -5.12 -6.14 -43.02
C PHE A 19 -5.35 -4.81 -42.31
N GLY A 20 -6.61 -4.39 -42.27
CA GLY A 20 -7.06 -3.20 -41.56
C GLY A 20 -6.84 -3.33 -40.06
N ALA A 21 -6.25 -2.30 -39.45
CA ALA A 21 -6.29 -2.09 -38.02
C ALA A 21 -7.56 -1.30 -37.68
N ALA A 22 -8.51 -1.95 -37.01
CA ALA A 22 -9.61 -1.26 -36.34
C ALA A 22 -9.02 -0.33 -35.25
N PRO A 23 -9.58 0.86 -35.03
CA PRO A 23 -9.10 1.74 -33.98
C PRO A 23 -9.36 1.10 -32.62
N ALA A 24 -8.32 1.08 -31.79
CA ALA A 24 -8.42 0.65 -30.40
C ALA A 24 -9.48 1.49 -29.68
N ALA A 25 -10.42 0.81 -29.02
CA ALA A 25 -11.41 1.46 -28.17
C ALA A 25 -10.69 2.31 -27.10
N ALA A 26 -10.99 3.61 -27.09
CA ALA A 26 -10.59 4.52 -26.04
C ALA A 26 -11.10 3.97 -24.70
N HIS A 27 -10.19 3.68 -23.78
CA HIS A 27 -10.55 3.41 -22.39
C HIS A 27 -11.23 4.66 -21.86
N GLY A 28 -12.53 4.57 -21.56
CA GLY A 28 -13.30 5.69 -21.00
C GLY A 28 -12.59 6.26 -19.78
N ALA A 29 -12.48 7.60 -19.75
CA ALA A 29 -11.90 8.31 -18.63
C ALA A 29 -12.54 7.82 -17.32
N GLY A 30 -11.72 7.35 -16.39
CA GLY A 30 -12.17 6.95 -15.06
C GLY A 30 -12.90 8.08 -14.33
N PRO A 31 -13.59 7.78 -13.22
CA PRO A 31 -14.27 8.81 -12.44
C PRO A 31 -13.29 9.94 -12.10
N THR A 32 -13.70 11.18 -12.38
CA THR A 32 -12.86 12.38 -12.21
C THR A 32 -13.10 13.09 -10.87
N GLY A 33 -14.08 12.64 -10.09
CA GLY A 33 -14.48 13.25 -8.82
C GLY A 33 -14.56 12.25 -7.66
N PRO A 34 -14.72 12.77 -6.42
CA PRO A 34 -14.86 11.95 -5.23
C PRO A 34 -16.05 10.99 -5.32
N THR A 35 -15.97 9.86 -4.61
CA THR A 35 -17.15 9.00 -4.42
C THR A 35 -18.25 9.73 -3.64
N ALA A 36 -19.51 9.38 -3.90
CA ALA A 36 -20.67 10.13 -3.40
C ALA A 36 -21.07 9.84 -1.94
N GLY A 37 -20.46 8.85 -1.29
CA GLY A 37 -20.77 8.51 0.09
C GLY A 37 -19.94 9.33 1.09
N PRO A 38 -20.02 9.00 2.39
CA PRO A 38 -19.38 9.78 3.43
C PRO A 38 -17.85 9.68 3.42
N CYS A 39 -17.27 8.66 2.77
CA CYS A 39 -15.81 8.49 2.75
C CYS A 39 -15.13 9.32 1.65
N ALA A 40 -15.86 9.71 0.61
CA ALA A 40 -15.41 10.62 -0.44
C ALA A 40 -14.01 10.28 -1.00
N TYR A 41 -13.78 9.01 -1.35
CA TYR A 41 -12.53 8.57 -1.97
C TYR A 41 -12.29 9.36 -3.25
N THR A 42 -11.22 10.15 -3.24
CA THR A 42 -10.95 11.15 -4.28
C THR A 42 -9.78 10.66 -5.14
N PRO A 43 -9.97 10.48 -6.46
CA PRO A 43 -8.88 10.14 -7.37
C PRO A 43 -7.70 11.12 -7.28
N THR A 44 -6.49 10.62 -7.54
CA THR A 44 -5.27 11.43 -7.62
C THR A 44 -4.67 11.32 -9.03
N PRO A 45 -5.11 12.14 -9.99
CA PRO A 45 -4.64 12.03 -11.39
C PRO A 45 -3.12 12.20 -11.55
N ASP A 46 -2.52 13.06 -10.73
CA ASP A 46 -1.08 13.36 -10.74
C ASP A 46 -0.25 12.27 -10.04
N GLU A 47 -0.89 11.44 -9.21
CA GLU A 47 -0.30 10.31 -8.50
C GLU A 47 -1.10 9.04 -8.83
N PRO A 48 -0.93 8.48 -10.03
CA PRO A 48 -1.74 7.36 -10.50
C PRO A 48 -1.50 6.11 -9.64
N ALA A 49 -2.47 5.19 -9.70
CA ALA A 49 -2.38 3.95 -8.95
C ALA A 49 -1.13 3.15 -9.36
N ALA A 50 -0.30 2.81 -8.38
CA ALA A 50 0.88 1.97 -8.57
C ALA A 50 0.54 0.58 -9.14
N ARG A 51 -0.72 0.15 -8.95
CA ARG A 51 -1.31 -0.99 -9.64
C ARG A 51 -2.76 -0.67 -10.00
N PRO A 52 -3.27 -1.18 -11.14
CA PRO A 52 -4.66 -0.97 -11.52
C PRO A 52 -5.63 -1.40 -10.41
N VAL A 53 -6.44 -0.47 -9.92
CA VAL A 53 -7.50 -0.70 -8.95
C VAL A 53 -8.58 0.35 -9.11
N SER A 54 -9.85 -0.02 -8.88
CA SER A 54 -10.95 0.96 -8.87
C SER A 54 -11.02 1.69 -7.54
N LEU A 55 -11.75 2.80 -7.50
CA LEU A 55 -12.17 3.39 -6.24
C LEU A 55 -12.96 2.38 -5.38
N PRO A 56 -12.88 2.47 -4.05
CA PRO A 56 -13.73 1.67 -3.16
C PRO A 56 -15.21 2.03 -3.34
N ARG A 57 -16.08 1.05 -3.08
CA ARG A 57 -17.52 1.34 -2.97
C ARG A 57 -17.77 2.22 -1.73
N ASP A 58 -18.49 3.30 -1.94
CA ASP A 58 -18.83 4.28 -0.90
C ASP A 58 -20.36 4.38 -0.75
N PRO A 59 -20.99 3.50 0.04
CA PRO A 59 -22.44 3.49 0.22
C PRO A 59 -22.90 4.71 1.05
N ARG A 60 -24.19 5.05 0.99
CA ARG A 60 -24.79 6.11 1.82
C ARG A 60 -24.50 5.99 3.32
N ARG A 61 -24.22 4.77 3.80
CA ARG A 61 -23.81 4.47 5.18
C ARG A 61 -22.65 3.49 5.14
N THR A 62 -21.44 3.97 5.42
CA THR A 62 -20.27 3.11 5.58
C THR A 62 -20.40 2.28 6.85
N PRO A 63 -20.15 0.96 6.81
CA PRO A 63 -20.19 0.12 8.00
C PRO A 63 -19.23 0.65 9.08
N SER A 64 -19.77 1.02 10.24
CA SER A 64 -19.05 1.63 11.36
C SER A 64 -19.08 0.82 12.66
N ARG A 65 -19.42 -0.48 12.57
CA ARG A 65 -19.49 -1.38 13.72
C ARG A 65 -18.87 -2.74 13.42
N GLY A 66 -18.36 -3.37 14.47
CA GLY A 66 -17.76 -4.68 14.41
C GLY A 66 -16.37 -4.67 13.80
N THR A 67 -15.71 -5.83 13.83
CA THR A 67 -14.35 -5.98 13.36
C THR A 67 -14.27 -6.71 12.02
N VAL A 68 -13.13 -6.60 11.35
CA VAL A 68 -12.76 -7.42 10.19
C VAL A 68 -11.42 -8.04 10.47
N THR A 69 -11.27 -9.33 10.22
CA THR A 69 -9.95 -9.96 10.28
C THR A 69 -9.31 -9.98 8.91
N VAL A 70 -8.02 -9.63 8.84
CA VAL A 70 -7.22 -9.73 7.62
C VAL A 70 -5.95 -10.50 7.95
N LEU A 71 -5.61 -11.50 7.14
CA LEU A 71 -4.35 -12.22 7.25
C LEU A 71 -3.37 -11.73 6.17
N LEU A 72 -2.27 -11.13 6.60
CA LEU A 72 -1.11 -10.92 5.75
C LEU A 72 -0.22 -12.16 5.83
N ARG A 73 -0.19 -12.98 4.78
CA ARG A 73 0.76 -14.09 4.68
C ARG A 73 2.08 -13.54 4.17
N THR A 74 3.11 -13.48 5.01
CA THR A 74 4.44 -13.02 4.58
C THR A 74 5.40 -14.19 4.32
N ASN A 75 6.57 -13.91 3.76
CA ASN A 75 7.68 -14.86 3.69
C ASN A 75 8.30 -15.21 5.06
N LEU A 76 8.06 -14.40 6.09
CA LEU A 76 8.68 -14.56 7.42
C LEU A 76 7.70 -15.09 8.48
N GLY A 77 6.42 -15.17 8.14
CA GLY A 77 5.36 -15.61 9.04
C GLY A 77 4.01 -14.93 8.73
N PRO A 78 2.91 -15.43 9.29
CA PRO A 78 1.63 -14.75 9.20
C PRO A 78 1.55 -13.54 10.12
N ILE A 79 0.93 -12.47 9.65
CA ILE A 79 0.56 -11.30 10.45
C ILE A 79 -0.97 -11.15 10.38
N PRO A 80 -1.71 -11.73 11.33
CA PRO A 80 -3.15 -11.53 11.45
C PRO A 80 -3.41 -10.13 12.02
N LEU A 81 -4.35 -9.43 11.40
CA LEU A 81 -4.81 -8.10 11.75
C LEU A 81 -6.28 -8.16 12.15
N VAL A 82 -6.67 -7.35 13.13
CA VAL A 82 -8.05 -7.11 13.52
C VAL A 82 -8.35 -5.63 13.28
N LEU A 83 -9.15 -5.36 12.25
CA LEU A 83 -9.55 -4.01 11.85
C LEU A 83 -10.81 -3.60 12.61
N ASP A 84 -10.88 -2.36 13.09
CA ASP A 84 -12.01 -1.85 13.87
C ASP A 84 -12.79 -0.78 13.09
N ARG A 85 -14.02 -1.12 12.68
CA ARG A 85 -14.87 -0.20 11.93
C ARG A 85 -15.44 0.94 12.77
N ALA A 86 -15.52 0.77 14.10
CA ALA A 86 -15.98 1.84 14.97
C ALA A 86 -14.93 2.94 15.10
N GLN A 87 -13.66 2.56 14.97
CA GLN A 87 -12.55 3.50 15.07
C GLN A 87 -12.31 4.27 13.75
N ALA A 88 -12.30 3.57 12.62
CA ALA A 88 -11.95 4.16 11.32
C ALA A 88 -12.73 3.51 10.16
N PRO A 89 -14.05 3.75 10.05
CA PRO A 89 -14.91 3.08 9.07
C PRO A 89 -14.44 3.22 7.62
N CYS A 90 -14.01 4.40 7.19
CA CYS A 90 -13.57 4.66 5.81
C CYS A 90 -12.21 4.03 5.51
N THR A 91 -11.32 4.02 6.49
CA THR A 91 -10.02 3.35 6.41
C THR A 91 -10.18 1.85 6.32
N VAL A 92 -11.01 1.25 7.18
CA VAL A 92 -11.29 -0.20 7.14
C VAL A 92 -11.94 -0.57 5.80
N GLN A 93 -12.87 0.24 5.31
CA GLN A 93 -13.51 0.03 4.00
C GLN A 93 -12.48 0.07 2.85
N SER A 94 -11.58 1.05 2.84
CA SER A 94 -10.49 1.17 1.85
C SER A 94 -9.55 -0.04 1.91
N PHE A 95 -9.06 -0.39 3.10
CA PHE A 95 -8.12 -1.48 3.29
C PHE A 95 -8.70 -2.84 2.88
N VAL A 96 -9.98 -3.08 3.21
CA VAL A 96 -10.71 -4.30 2.81
C VAL A 96 -10.92 -4.34 1.29
N HIS A 97 -11.25 -3.21 0.66
CA HIS A 97 -11.35 -3.12 -0.80
C HIS A 97 -10.02 -3.47 -1.47
N LEU A 98 -8.93 -2.81 -1.09
CA LEU A 98 -7.59 -3.06 -1.62
C LEU A 98 -7.14 -4.51 -1.41
N THR A 99 -7.43 -5.08 -0.23
CA THR A 99 -7.16 -6.49 0.06
C THR A 99 -7.92 -7.42 -0.89
N ARG A 100 -9.22 -7.18 -1.12
CA ARG A 100 -10.05 -7.98 -2.04
C ARG A 100 -9.60 -7.86 -3.50
N GLN A 101 -9.10 -6.69 -3.88
CA GLN A 101 -8.50 -6.45 -5.20
C GLN A 101 -7.06 -6.95 -5.32
N ARG A 102 -6.54 -7.67 -4.31
CA ARG A 102 -5.17 -8.22 -4.27
C ARG A 102 -4.09 -7.15 -4.42
N PHE A 103 -4.40 -5.90 -4.06
CA PHE A 103 -3.50 -4.77 -4.21
C PHE A 103 -2.20 -4.98 -3.41
N TYR A 104 -2.32 -5.56 -2.22
CA TYR A 104 -1.21 -5.87 -1.32
C TYR A 104 -0.48 -7.19 -1.62
N ASP A 105 -0.90 -7.98 -2.61
CA ASP A 105 -0.24 -9.24 -2.92
C ASP A 105 1.14 -8.99 -3.54
N ARG A 106 2.16 -9.72 -3.10
CA ARG A 106 3.55 -9.57 -3.56
C ARG A 106 4.11 -8.15 -3.42
N THR A 107 3.64 -7.39 -2.43
CA THR A 107 4.26 -6.11 -2.05
C THR A 107 5.29 -6.35 -0.96
N ILE A 108 6.13 -5.35 -0.70
CA ILE A 108 7.10 -5.40 0.38
C ILE A 108 6.72 -4.43 1.51
N CYS A 109 7.24 -4.70 2.69
CA CYS A 109 7.42 -3.67 3.70
C CYS A 109 8.75 -2.99 3.39
N HIS A 110 8.67 -1.75 2.88
CA HIS A 110 9.81 -1.03 2.31
C HIS A 110 10.60 -0.26 3.37
N ARG A 111 10.04 -0.08 4.58
CA ARG A 111 10.67 0.71 5.64
C ARG A 111 10.46 0.08 7.01
N LEU A 112 11.55 -0.01 7.76
CA LEU A 112 11.62 -0.36 9.17
C LEU A 112 12.34 0.79 9.89
N THR A 113 11.83 1.19 11.04
CA THR A 113 12.51 2.16 11.91
C THR A 113 12.81 1.53 13.25
N THR A 114 13.99 1.77 13.81
CA THR A 114 14.46 1.21 15.08
C THR A 114 14.83 2.29 16.11
N TYR A 115 14.41 3.54 15.90
CA TYR A 115 14.60 4.61 16.88
C TYR A 115 13.86 4.31 18.19
N PRO A 116 14.37 4.74 19.35
CA PRO A 116 13.68 4.55 20.64
C PRO A 116 12.26 5.13 20.70
N THR A 117 11.96 6.12 19.86
CA THR A 117 10.66 6.80 19.80
C THR A 117 9.80 6.38 18.60
N LEU A 118 10.34 5.58 17.68
CA LEU A 118 9.65 5.17 16.45
C LEU A 118 10.07 3.74 16.07
N LEU A 119 9.24 2.79 16.45
CA LEU A 119 9.44 1.34 16.31
C LEU A 119 8.33 0.76 15.44
N VAL A 120 8.41 1.01 14.13
CA VAL A 120 7.36 0.64 13.17
C VAL A 120 7.92 -0.08 11.95
N LEU A 121 7.11 -0.99 11.39
CA LEU A 121 7.32 -1.60 10.07
C LEU A 121 6.25 -1.10 9.11
N GLN A 122 6.64 -0.39 8.06
CA GLN A 122 5.77 0.24 7.08
C GLN A 122 5.71 -0.58 5.77
N CYS A 123 4.48 -0.78 5.28
CA CYS A 123 4.14 -1.59 4.12
C CYS A 123 3.02 -0.91 3.30
N GLY A 124 2.54 -1.59 2.25
CA GLY A 124 1.33 -1.17 1.53
C GLY A 124 1.58 -0.31 0.29
N ASP A 125 2.84 -0.13 -0.09
CA ASP A 125 3.25 0.43 -1.38
C ASP A 125 3.55 -0.71 -2.38
N PRO A 126 2.82 -0.83 -3.51
CA PRO A 126 3.11 -1.83 -4.53
C PRO A 126 4.40 -1.63 -5.32
N THR A 127 4.92 -0.41 -5.40
CA THR A 127 6.21 -0.08 -6.03
C THR A 127 7.38 -0.42 -5.11
N GLY A 128 7.15 -0.30 -3.79
CA GLY A 128 8.17 -0.50 -2.75
C GLY A 128 9.14 0.67 -2.60
N THR A 129 8.86 1.84 -3.19
CA THR A 129 9.72 3.03 -3.10
C THR A 129 9.39 3.89 -1.86
N GLY A 130 8.18 3.76 -1.33
CA GLY A 130 7.63 4.64 -0.29
C GLY A 130 6.73 5.74 -0.84
N GLU A 131 6.61 5.86 -2.17
CA GLU A 131 5.86 6.94 -2.83
C GLU A 131 4.60 6.42 -3.55
N GLY A 132 4.48 5.10 -3.75
CA GLY A 132 3.34 4.54 -4.46
C GLY A 132 2.06 4.49 -3.62
N GLY A 133 0.93 4.54 -4.32
CA GLY A 133 -0.41 4.53 -3.72
C GLY A 133 -1.48 3.90 -4.62
N PRO A 134 -2.75 3.95 -4.21
CA PRO A 134 -3.85 3.28 -4.92
C PRO A 134 -4.50 4.18 -5.99
N GLY A 135 -3.93 5.37 -6.27
CA GLY A 135 -4.50 6.32 -7.23
C GLY A 135 -5.72 7.08 -6.69
N TYR A 136 -5.89 7.08 -5.37
CA TYR A 136 -6.89 7.88 -4.67
C TYR A 136 -6.42 8.19 -3.25
N ARG A 137 -7.04 9.22 -2.66
CA ARG A 137 -6.87 9.62 -1.26
C ARG A 137 -8.20 9.76 -0.53
N TYR A 138 -8.16 9.77 0.79
CA TYR A 138 -9.31 10.03 1.64
C TYR A 138 -8.90 10.64 2.99
N ALA A 139 -9.90 11.18 3.70
CA ALA A 139 -9.72 11.91 4.94
C ALA A 139 -9.17 11.05 6.09
N ASP A 140 -8.55 11.71 7.06
CA ASP A 140 -8.11 11.09 8.31
C ASP A 140 -9.29 10.76 9.24
N GLU A 141 -9.17 9.66 10.00
CA GLU A 141 -10.07 9.27 11.09
C GLU A 141 -9.24 9.19 12.38
N LEU A 142 -8.77 10.36 12.83
CA LEU A 142 -7.72 10.46 13.84
C LEU A 142 -8.14 9.89 15.21
N PRO A 143 -7.22 9.18 15.92
CA PRO A 143 -7.53 8.59 17.20
C PRO A 143 -7.69 9.67 18.29
N THR A 144 -8.74 9.53 19.10
CA THR A 144 -8.96 10.37 20.28
C THR A 144 -8.52 9.65 21.54
N GLY A 145 -7.96 10.38 22.51
CA GLY A 145 -7.71 9.84 23.86
C GLY A 145 -6.48 8.95 24.00
N LEU A 146 -5.52 8.99 23.07
CA LEU A 146 -4.24 8.32 23.26
C LEU A 146 -3.48 8.93 24.45
N PRO A 147 -2.79 8.12 25.27
CA PRO A 147 -2.04 8.63 26.42
C PRO A 147 -0.83 9.46 25.96
N PRO A 148 -0.40 10.48 26.72
CA PRO A 148 0.83 11.23 26.44
C PRO A 148 2.03 10.31 26.33
N ALA A 149 2.94 10.60 25.40
CA ALA A 149 4.21 9.88 25.32
C ALA A 149 5.09 10.26 26.53
N PRO A 150 5.55 9.30 27.36
CA PRO A 150 6.38 9.61 28.53
C PRO A 150 7.71 10.28 28.17
N THR A 151 8.17 10.08 26.94
CA THR A 151 9.43 10.61 26.40
C THR A 151 9.29 12.00 25.79
N ASP A 152 8.11 12.62 25.85
CA ASP A 152 7.85 13.92 25.23
C ASP A 152 7.37 14.96 26.27
N PRO A 153 8.23 15.91 26.69
CA PRO A 153 7.87 16.93 27.68
C PRO A 153 6.86 17.96 27.14
N THR A 154 6.67 18.06 25.83
CA THR A 154 5.72 19.01 25.22
C THR A 154 4.27 18.53 25.32
N GLY A 155 4.06 17.22 25.50
CA GLY A 155 2.73 16.59 25.49
C GLY A 155 2.07 16.49 24.11
N GLU A 156 2.75 16.92 23.05
CA GLU A 156 2.25 16.89 21.67
C GLU A 156 2.18 15.47 21.10
N ARG A 157 3.14 14.62 21.48
CA ARG A 157 3.20 13.21 21.07
C ARG A 157 2.42 12.33 22.03
N LYS A 158 1.78 11.32 21.45
CA LYS A 158 1.00 10.29 22.12
C LYS A 158 1.64 8.92 21.90
N VAL A 159 1.34 7.98 22.78
CA VAL A 159 1.79 6.60 22.62
C VAL A 159 0.92 5.88 21.59
N TYR A 160 1.54 5.48 20.50
CA TYR A 160 1.03 4.41 19.65
C TYR A 160 1.60 3.11 20.22
N ALA A 161 0.74 2.34 20.87
CA ALA A 161 1.17 1.14 21.58
C ALA A 161 1.62 0.04 20.62
N ARG A 162 2.50 -0.85 21.11
CA ARG A 162 2.83 -2.08 20.39
C ARG A 162 1.56 -2.84 20.00
N GLY A 163 1.51 -3.26 18.74
CA GLY A 163 0.38 -3.93 18.12
C GLY A 163 -0.63 -2.98 17.47
N VAL A 164 -0.45 -1.66 17.54
CA VAL A 164 -1.28 -0.73 16.76
C VAL A 164 -1.01 -0.89 15.26
N LEU A 165 -2.08 -0.85 14.47
CA LEU A 165 -2.06 -0.72 13.01
C LEU A 165 -2.62 0.66 12.65
N ALA A 166 -1.84 1.43 11.87
CA ALA A 166 -2.21 2.78 11.47
C ALA A 166 -1.81 3.10 10.03
N MET A 167 -2.49 4.08 9.43
CA MET A 167 -2.20 4.55 8.07
C MET A 167 -0.94 5.42 8.06
N ALA A 168 -0.10 5.23 7.04
CA ALA A 168 0.88 6.24 6.66
C ALA A 168 0.22 7.27 5.73
N ASN A 169 0.69 8.52 5.78
CA ASN A 169 0.17 9.61 4.96
C ASN A 169 1.31 10.60 4.62
N ALA A 170 1.04 11.50 3.66
CA ALA A 170 1.93 12.58 3.24
C ALA A 170 1.48 13.94 3.81
N GLY A 171 0.74 13.92 4.93
CA GLY A 171 0.07 15.08 5.50
C GLY A 171 -1.42 14.83 5.74
N PRO A 172 -2.14 15.82 6.29
CA PRO A 172 -3.57 15.68 6.60
C PRO A 172 -4.39 15.27 5.37
N ASP A 173 -5.30 14.31 5.56
CA ASP A 173 -6.27 13.86 4.56
C ASP A 173 -5.64 13.33 3.25
N THR A 174 -4.50 12.66 3.40
CA THR A 174 -3.77 12.00 2.29
C THR A 174 -3.64 10.49 2.47
N ASN A 175 -4.56 9.86 3.20
CA ASN A 175 -4.55 8.41 3.35
C ASN A 175 -4.71 7.74 1.98
N GLY A 176 -3.78 6.85 1.65
CA GLY A 176 -3.79 6.05 0.43
C GLY A 176 -3.87 4.55 0.75
N SER A 177 -2.78 3.83 0.47
CA SER A 177 -2.70 2.39 0.69
C SER A 177 -1.64 1.98 1.71
N GLN A 178 -0.70 2.86 2.03
CA GLN A 178 0.41 2.57 2.91
C GLN A 178 -0.01 2.58 4.37
N PHE A 179 0.52 1.65 5.15
CA PHE A 179 0.21 1.48 6.56
C PHE A 179 1.46 1.07 7.32
N PHE A 180 1.47 1.28 8.62
CA PHE A 180 2.55 0.82 9.48
C PHE A 180 2.04 -0.02 10.65
N LEU A 181 2.87 -0.97 11.04
CA LEU A 181 2.67 -1.93 12.10
C LEU A 181 3.60 -1.57 13.25
N VAL A 182 3.03 -1.17 14.39
CA VAL A 182 3.80 -0.73 15.54
C VAL A 182 4.31 -1.97 16.29
N TYR A 183 5.61 -2.21 16.26
CA TYR A 183 6.21 -3.36 16.96
C TYR A 183 6.81 -2.95 18.32
N GLY A 184 6.92 -1.67 18.63
CA GLY A 184 7.26 -1.20 19.97
C GLY A 184 6.55 0.11 20.25
N ASN A 185 6.29 0.42 21.53
CA ASN A 185 5.63 1.67 21.89
C ASN A 185 6.36 2.84 21.23
N SER A 186 5.61 3.61 20.43
CA SER A 186 6.14 4.70 19.63
C SER A 186 5.50 6.03 20.04
N ALA A 187 6.29 7.10 20.04
CA ALA A 187 5.88 8.44 20.43
C ALA A 187 5.65 9.30 19.19
N LEU A 188 4.38 9.42 18.77
CA LEU A 188 3.99 10.10 17.54
C LEU A 188 2.98 11.19 17.83
N ARG A 189 3.00 12.28 17.05
CA ARG A 189 1.83 13.18 16.99
C ARG A 189 0.61 12.36 16.53
N PRO A 190 -0.60 12.63 17.04
CA PRO A 190 -1.80 11.84 16.74
C PRO A 190 -2.38 12.14 15.33
N ASN A 191 -1.51 12.22 14.32
CA ASN A 191 -1.82 12.60 12.94
C ASN A 191 -2.03 11.39 12.01
N TYR A 192 -2.11 10.18 12.57
CA TYR A 192 -2.21 8.95 11.81
C TYR A 192 -3.44 8.17 12.23
N THR A 193 -4.27 7.84 11.27
CA THR A 193 -5.49 7.07 11.50
C THR A 193 -5.14 5.68 12.03
N ILE A 194 -5.54 5.37 13.28
CA ILE A 194 -5.49 4.01 13.82
C ILE A 194 -6.77 3.30 13.40
N PHE A 195 -6.63 2.14 12.75
CA PHE A 195 -7.77 1.41 12.20
C PHE A 195 -7.81 -0.07 12.57
N GLY A 196 -6.96 -0.49 13.50
CA GLY A 196 -6.94 -1.86 14.00
C GLY A 196 -5.72 -2.19 14.83
N SER A 197 -5.51 -3.49 14.99
CA SER A 197 -4.39 -4.05 15.73
C SER A 197 -3.81 -5.32 15.09
N VAL A 198 -2.58 -5.63 15.47
CA VAL A 198 -1.85 -6.84 15.13
C VAL A 198 -2.10 -7.88 16.20
N ALA A 199 -2.57 -9.07 15.81
CA ALA A 199 -2.77 -10.18 16.74
C ALA A 199 -1.42 -10.71 17.27
N PRO A 200 -1.39 -11.40 18.44
CA PRO A 200 -0.14 -11.85 19.07
C PRO A 200 0.80 -12.65 18.14
N ARG A 201 0.26 -13.52 17.28
CA ARG A 201 1.05 -14.27 16.30
C ARG A 201 1.76 -13.37 15.27
N GLY A 202 1.13 -12.26 14.92
CA GLY A 202 1.72 -11.24 14.05
C GLY A 202 2.87 -10.51 14.74
N LEU A 203 2.74 -10.21 16.03
CA LEU A 203 3.79 -9.59 16.83
C LEU A 203 5.08 -10.42 16.85
N THR A 204 4.99 -11.75 16.95
CA THR A 204 6.17 -12.64 16.85
C THR A 204 6.88 -12.51 15.49
N THR A 205 6.11 -12.32 14.40
CA THR A 205 6.69 -12.08 13.08
C THR A 205 7.38 -10.71 13.04
N LEU A 206 6.74 -9.68 13.59
CA LEU A 206 7.32 -8.33 13.66
C LEU A 206 8.61 -8.30 14.48
N ASP A 207 8.66 -9.01 15.61
CA ASP A 207 9.86 -9.11 16.45
C ASP A 207 11.04 -9.69 15.68
N ARG A 208 10.78 -10.73 14.87
CA ARG A 208 11.82 -11.33 14.03
C ARG A 208 12.36 -10.34 12.99
N VAL A 209 11.48 -9.54 12.37
CA VAL A 209 11.91 -8.51 11.41
C VAL A 209 12.73 -7.43 12.11
N ALA A 210 12.23 -6.93 13.24
CA ALA A 210 12.87 -5.87 14.01
C ALA A 210 14.24 -6.31 14.57
N ALA A 211 14.35 -7.54 15.08
CA ALA A 211 15.60 -8.08 15.62
C ALA A 211 16.70 -8.24 14.57
N ALA A 212 16.34 -8.39 13.29
CA ALA A 212 17.31 -8.41 12.20
C ALA A 212 17.79 -7.01 11.78
N GLY A 213 17.07 -5.96 12.21
CA GLY A 213 17.45 -4.57 11.95
C GLY A 213 17.18 -4.09 10.51
N VAL A 214 17.73 -2.92 10.23
CA VAL A 214 17.66 -2.25 8.93
C VAL A 214 18.85 -2.70 8.07
N THR A 215 18.67 -2.74 6.75
CA THR A 215 19.71 -3.13 5.79
C THR A 215 20.88 -2.14 5.86
N PRO A 216 22.10 -2.58 6.22
CA PRO A 216 23.26 -1.70 6.28
C PRO A 216 23.73 -1.30 4.88
N THR A 217 24.39 -0.14 4.81
CA THR A 217 25.09 0.36 3.62
C THR A 217 26.56 0.60 3.97
N PRO A 218 27.48 0.71 3.00
CA PRO A 218 28.86 1.11 3.28
C PRO A 218 28.97 2.47 4.00
N GLU A 219 28.04 3.38 3.72
CA GLU A 219 28.00 4.73 4.28
C GLU A 219 27.35 4.77 5.68
N ASP A 220 26.39 3.88 5.94
CA ASP A 220 25.73 3.70 7.23
C ASP A 220 25.65 2.20 7.59
N PRO A 221 26.61 1.67 8.37
CA PRO A 221 26.68 0.26 8.71
C PRO A 221 25.69 -0.16 9.82
N ALA A 222 25.03 0.79 10.51
CA ALA A 222 24.07 0.51 11.56
C ALA A 222 22.84 1.44 11.48
N PRO A 223 22.09 1.42 10.35
CA PRO A 223 21.02 2.36 10.13
C PRO A 223 19.85 2.12 11.08
N LEU A 224 19.18 3.20 11.46
CA LEU A 224 17.97 3.17 12.28
C LEU A 224 16.69 3.35 11.47
N ASP A 225 16.79 3.65 10.18
CA ASP A 225 15.66 3.86 9.26
C ASP A 225 16.05 3.40 7.86
N GLY A 226 15.17 2.63 7.23
CA GLY A 226 15.35 2.19 5.85
C GLY A 226 14.76 0.81 5.57
N PRO A 227 15.16 0.15 4.47
CA PRO A 227 14.67 -1.17 4.13
C PRO A 227 15.00 -2.22 5.19
N PRO A 228 14.06 -3.09 5.62
CA PRO A 228 14.36 -4.14 6.59
C PRO A 228 15.43 -5.12 6.08
N ALA A 229 16.40 -5.47 6.92
CA ALA A 229 17.47 -6.44 6.56
C ALA A 229 16.89 -7.80 6.17
N LEU A 230 15.85 -8.25 6.90
CA LEU A 230 14.98 -9.32 6.44
C LEU A 230 13.90 -8.75 5.53
N ARG A 231 14.14 -8.83 4.22
CA ARG A 231 13.17 -8.42 3.19
C ARG A 231 11.81 -9.08 3.46
N THR A 232 10.85 -8.27 3.89
CA THR A 232 9.52 -8.73 4.26
C THR A 232 8.58 -8.54 3.09
N VAL A 233 8.10 -9.65 2.53
CA VAL A 233 7.21 -9.70 1.37
C VAL A 233 5.84 -10.18 1.82
N ILE A 234 4.79 -9.38 1.61
CA ILE A 234 3.40 -9.82 1.75
C ILE A 234 3.10 -10.71 0.55
N LYS A 235 3.18 -12.03 0.71
CA LYS A 235 2.89 -12.99 -0.38
C LYS A 235 1.43 -12.91 -0.81
N LYS A 236 0.54 -12.76 0.17
CA LYS A 236 -0.92 -12.65 -0.04
C LYS A 236 -1.58 -11.96 1.14
N ALA A 237 -2.49 -11.03 0.87
CA ALA A 237 -3.42 -10.50 1.85
C ALA A 237 -4.81 -11.14 1.68
N THR A 238 -5.51 -11.46 2.76
CA THR A 238 -6.83 -12.11 2.65
C THR A 238 -7.74 -11.65 3.78
N VAL A 239 -8.93 -11.18 3.43
CA VAL A 239 -10.01 -10.95 4.40
C VAL A 239 -10.50 -12.31 4.88
N THR A 240 -10.48 -12.52 6.19
CA THR A 240 -10.95 -13.76 6.83
C THR A 240 -12.31 -13.52 7.49
N HIS A 241 -13.10 -14.60 7.60
CA HIS A 241 -14.41 -14.61 8.25
C HIS A 241 -14.28 -15.12 9.69
#